data_AF-A0A843A7U3-F1
#
_entry.id   AF-A0A843A7U3-F1
#
_cell.length_a   1.000
_cell.length_b   1.000
_cell.length_c   1.000
_cell.angle_alpha   90.00
_cell.angle_beta   90.00
_cell.angle_gamma   90.00
#
_symmetry.space_group_name_H-M   'P 1'
#
loop_
_entity.id
_entity.type
_entity.pdbx_description
1 polymer ?
#
loop_
_entity_poly.entity_id
_entity_poly.type
_entity_poly.pdbx_seq_one_letter_code
_entity_poly.pdbx_strand_id
1 'polypeptide(L)'
;MNLKQIAGMIMTFLGIILMFYSYLANWKNGMIAGDDAYTFVAGTILLIAGPGFWIGEVPKEVAARVRTEILGAKKEIEEGEKK
;
A
#
# COMPACT_ATOMS: atom_id res chain seq x y z
N MET A 1 18.05 11.19 -2.62
CA MET A 1 17.24 9.97 -2.62
C MET A 1 18.14 8.81 -2.23
N ASN A 2 17.80 8.06 -1.20
CA ASN A 2 18.63 6.94 -0.72
C ASN A 2 18.30 5.63 -1.46
N LEU A 3 19.16 4.62 -1.36
CA LEU A 3 19.01 3.36 -2.12
C LEU A 3 17.67 2.66 -1.83
N LYS A 4 17.17 2.75 -0.59
CA LYS A 4 15.86 2.22 -0.19
C LYS A 4 14.70 2.88 -0.94
N GLN A 5 14.76 4.21 -1.10
CA GLN A 5 13.78 4.96 -1.88
C GLN A 5 13.79 4.57 -3.36
N ILE A 6 14.98 4.45 -3.96
CA ILE A 6 15.10 4.02 -5.36
C ILE A 6 14.53 2.60 -5.53
N ALA A 7 14.88 1.68 -4.62
CA ALA A 7 14.37 0.31 -4.64
C ALA A 7 12.84 0.26 -4.47
N GLY A 8 12.27 1.06 -3.56
CA GLY A 8 10.82 1.15 -3.37
C GLY A 8 10.10 1.70 -4.60
N MET A 9 10.66 2.71 -5.28
CA MET A 9 10.10 3.22 -6.53
C MET A 9 10.13 2.15 -7.63
N ILE A 10 11.25 1.43 -7.78
CA ILE A 10 11.39 0.34 -8.76
C ILE A 10 10.37 -0.78 -8.47
N MET A 11 10.22 -1.20 -7.21
CA MET A 11 9.22 -2.18 -6.81
C MET A 11 7.81 -1.73 -7.16
N THR A 12 7.48 -0.45 -6.89
CA THR A 12 6.16 0.10 -7.23
C THR A 12 5.92 0.04 -8.74
N PHE A 13 6.89 0.47 -9.54
CA PHE A 13 6.80 0.43 -11.01
C PHE A 13 6.67 -0.99 -11.55
N LEU A 14 7.45 -1.94 -11.03
CA LEU A 14 7.33 -3.36 -11.37
C LEU A 14 5.94 -3.90 -11.02
N GLY A 15 5.42 -3.53 -9.84
CA GLY A 15 4.07 -3.92 -9.41
C GLY A 15 2.99 -3.49 -10.40
N ILE A 16 3.03 -2.22 -10.82
CA ILE A 16 2.11 -1.67 -11.83
C ILE A 16 2.22 -2.45 -13.15
N ILE A 17 3.44 -2.68 -13.63
CA ILE A 17 3.68 -3.38 -14.91
C ILE A 17 3.11 -4.80 -14.87
N LEU A 18 3.35 -5.55 -13.78
CA LEU A 18 2.86 -6.93 -13.65
C LEU A 18 1.33 -6.99 -13.58
N MET A 19 0.70 -6.03 -12.88
CA MET A 19 -0.76 -5.95 -12.83
C MET A 19 -1.36 -5.62 -14.21
N PHE A 20 -0.77 -4.65 -14.92
CA PHE A 20 -1.20 -4.32 -16.29
C PHE A 20 -1.00 -5.49 -17.25
N TYR A 21 0.13 -6.19 -17.15
CA TYR A 21 0.39 -7.37 -17.95
C TYR A 21 -0.68 -8.45 -17.73
N SER A 22 -0.95 -8.80 -16.47
CA SER A 22 -1.96 -9.81 -16.13
C SER A 22 -3.37 -9.41 -16.61
N TYR A 23 -3.72 -8.13 -16.50
CA TYR A 23 -4.99 -7.60 -16.97
C TYR A 23 -5.11 -7.65 -18.50
N LEU A 24 -4.05 -7.26 -19.23
CA LEU A 24 -4.03 -7.29 -20.69
C LEU A 24 -4.01 -8.73 -21.24
N ALA A 25 -3.26 -9.62 -20.61
CA ALA A 25 -3.20 -11.04 -20.97
C ALA A 25 -4.58 -11.72 -20.87
N ASN A 26 -5.40 -11.30 -19.89
CA ASN A 26 -6.73 -11.87 -19.65
C ASN A 26 -7.89 -11.01 -20.16
N TRP A 27 -7.62 -9.92 -20.89
CA TRP A 27 -8.65 -8.98 -21.34
C TRP A 27 -9.78 -9.66 -22.14
N LYS A 28 -9.44 -10.68 -22.94
CA LYS A 28 -10.41 -11.44 -23.74
C LYS A 28 -11.17 -12.52 -22.94
N ASN A 29 -10.58 -13.01 -21.86
CA ASN A 29 -11.12 -14.12 -21.07
C ASN A 29 -12.08 -13.64 -19.96
N GLY A 30 -12.09 -12.34 -19.64
CA GLY A 30 -12.97 -11.74 -18.63
C GLY A 30 -12.65 -12.12 -17.18
N MET A 31 -11.64 -12.96 -16.96
CA MET A 31 -11.20 -13.43 -15.65
C MET A 31 -9.69 -13.67 -15.67
N ILE A 32 -9.00 -13.25 -14.62
CA ILE A 32 -7.58 -13.55 -14.41
C ILE A 32 -7.48 -14.95 -13.79
N ALA A 33 -6.85 -15.89 -14.49
CA ALA A 33 -6.72 -17.28 -14.04
C ALA A 33 -5.34 -17.87 -14.38
N GLY A 34 -4.99 -18.99 -13.75
CA GLY A 34 -3.71 -19.67 -13.99
C GLY A 34 -2.49 -18.82 -13.62
N ASP A 35 -1.44 -18.87 -14.44
CA ASP A 35 -0.16 -18.19 -14.22
C ASP A 35 -0.30 -16.67 -14.10
N ASP A 36 -1.30 -16.09 -14.76
CA ASP A 36 -1.56 -14.66 -14.71
C ASP A 36 -2.14 -14.20 -13.36
N ALA A 37 -2.83 -15.08 -12.63
CA ALA A 37 -3.32 -14.77 -11.29
C ALA A 37 -2.17 -14.61 -10.29
N TYR A 38 -1.15 -15.47 -10.38
CA TYR A 38 0.07 -15.31 -9.58
C TYR A 38 0.80 -14.01 -9.93
N THR A 39 0.85 -13.66 -11.20
CA THR A 39 1.45 -12.41 -11.69
C THR A 39 0.69 -11.18 -11.16
N PHE A 40 -0.64 -11.23 -11.14
CA PHE A 40 -1.48 -10.18 -10.57
C PHE A 40 -1.25 -10.01 -9.06
N VAL A 41 -1.20 -11.12 -8.32
CA VAL A 41 -0.96 -11.11 -6.87
C VAL A 41 0.44 -10.59 -6.56
N ALA A 42 1.46 -11.04 -7.29
CA ALA A 42 2.83 -10.52 -7.14
C ALA A 42 2.89 -9.01 -7.43
N GLY A 43 2.21 -8.55 -8.48
CA GLY A 43 2.10 -7.14 -8.81
C GLY A 43 1.42 -6.33 -7.69
N THR A 44 0.35 -6.86 -7.11
CA THR A 44 -0.38 -6.25 -5.99
C THR A 44 0.49 -6.12 -4.73
N ILE A 45 1.25 -7.17 -4.38
CA ILE A 45 2.16 -7.14 -3.23
C ILE A 45 3.22 -6.05 -3.41
N LEU A 46 3.81 -5.94 -4.61
CA LEU A 46 4.80 -4.92 -4.93
C LEU A 46 4.20 -3.51 -4.92
N LEU A 47 2.94 -3.35 -5.32
CA LEU A 47 2.23 -2.07 -5.29
C LEU A 47 1.95 -1.59 -3.87
N ILE A 48 1.72 -2.51 -2.93
CA ILE A 48 1.50 -2.19 -1.51
C ILE A 48 2.84 -1.94 -0.81
N ALA A 49 3.81 -2.82 -1.02
CA ALA A 49 5.09 -2.76 -0.34
C ALA A 49 5.97 -1.62 -0.86
N GLY A 50 5.99 -1.40 -2.18
CA GLY A 50 6.82 -0.41 -2.86
C GLY A 50 6.74 0.97 -2.20
N PRO A 51 5.56 1.60 -2.12
CA PRO A 51 5.34 2.88 -1.43
C PRO A 51 5.89 2.91 -0.01
N GLY A 52 5.73 1.84 0.76
CA GLY A 52 6.30 1.73 2.11
C GLY A 52 7.83 1.86 2.15
N PHE A 53 8.52 1.41 1.11
CA PHE A 53 9.98 1.50 1.02
C PHE A 53 10.49 2.87 0.52
N TRP A 54 9.71 3.63 -0.25
CA TRP A 54 10.18 4.91 -0.82
C TRP A 54 9.49 6.18 -0.32
N ILE A 55 8.29 6.09 0.22
CA ILE A 55 7.69 7.21 0.98
C ILE A 55 8.44 7.39 2.31
N GLY A 56 9.07 6.33 2.84
CA GLY A 56 9.86 6.39 4.07
C GLY A 56 8.98 6.55 5.31
N GLU A 57 9.52 7.14 6.37
CA GLU A 57 8.74 7.50 7.56
C GLU A 57 7.63 8.48 7.19
N VAL A 58 6.40 8.21 7.65
CA VAL A 58 5.28 9.15 7.59
C VAL A 58 5.78 10.53 8.06
N PRO A 59 5.54 11.62 7.31
CA PRO A 59 5.99 12.95 7.71
C PRO A 59 5.62 13.23 9.17
N LYS A 60 6.56 13.77 9.95
CA LYS A 60 6.40 13.92 11.40
C LYS A 60 5.14 14.68 11.75
N GLU A 61 4.73 15.61 10.90
CA GLU A 61 3.51 16.40 11.01
C GLU A 61 2.25 15.52 10.89
N VAL A 62 2.22 14.59 9.93
CA VAL A 62 1.11 13.64 9.74
C VAL A 62 1.07 12.63 10.87
N ALA A 63 2.23 12.09 11.27
CA ALA A 63 2.32 11.16 12.40
C ALA A 63 1.89 11.81 13.72
N ALA A 64 2.26 13.07 13.96
CA ALA A 64 1.85 13.83 15.13
C ALA A 64 0.35 14.10 15.14
N ARG A 65 -0.23 14.46 13.99
CA ARG A 65 -1.67 14.68 13.86
C ARG A 65 -2.47 13.40 14.13
N VAL A 66 -2.09 12.30 13.50
CA VAL A 66 -2.74 10.99 13.70
C VAL A 66 -2.63 10.53 15.15
N ARG A 67 -1.47 10.72 15.81
CA ARG A 67 -1.33 10.43 17.24
C ARG A 67 -2.26 11.28 18.11
N THR A 68 -2.43 12.55 17.76
CA THR A 68 -3.30 13.47 18.51
C THR A 68 -4.78 13.08 18.34
N GLU A 69 -5.19 12.73 17.12
CA GLU A 69 -6.54 12.23 16.83
C GLU A 69 -6.83 10.90 17.54
N ILE A 70 -5.88 9.95 17.57
CA ILE A 70 -6.02 8.68 18.30
C ILE A 70 -6.14 8.91 19.81
N LEU A 71 -5.34 9.83 20.38
CA LEU A 71 -5.42 10.17 21.81
C LEU A 71 -6.73 10.87 22.18
N GLY A 72 -7.25 11.72 21.29
CA GLY A 72 -8.58 12.32 21.44
C GLY A 72 -9.68 11.27 21.42
N ALA A 73 -9.66 10.38 20.43
CA ALA A 73 -10.63 9.30 20.31
C ALA A 73 -10.61 8.34 21.52
N LYS A 74 -9.43 8.03 22.06
CA LYS A 74 -9.32 7.23 23.30
C LYS A 74 -9.98 7.90 24.51
N LYS A 75 -9.83 9.22 24.66
CA LYS A 75 -10.47 9.97 25.75
C LYS A 75 -11.99 9.99 25.61
N GLU A 76 -12.50 10.16 24.40
CA GLU A 76 -13.95 10.13 24.13
C GLU A 76 -14.56 8.76 24.45
N ILE A 77 -13.83 7.67 24.19
CA ILE A 77 -14.26 6.31 24.55
C ILE A 77 -14.26 6.12 26.08
N GLU A 78 -13.22 6.55 26.79
CA GLU A 78 -13.15 6.45 28.27
C GLU A 78 -14.20 7.32 28.99
N GLU A 79 -14.57 8.47 28.42
CA GLU A 79 -15.65 9.32 28.95
C GLU A 79 -17.05 8.78 28.60
N GLY A 80 -17.17 8.08 27.47
CA GLY A 80 -18.39 7.37 27.06
C GLY A 80 -18.68 6.13 27.91
N GLU A 81 -17.66 5.37 28.33
CA GLU A 81 -17.82 4.20 29.21
C GLU A 81 -18.12 4.56 30.68
N LYS A 82 -17.94 5.82 31.09
CA LYS A 82 -18.24 6.30 32.46
C LYS A 82 -19.66 6.86 32.63
N LYS A 83 -20.48 6.85 31.58
CA LYS A 83 -21.92 7.19 31.62
C LYS A 83 -22.76 5.93 31.60
#